data_AF-A0A127PZX6-F1
#
_entry.id   AF-A0A127PZX6-F1
#
_cell.length_a   1.000
_cell.length_b   1.000
_cell.length_c   1.000
_cell.angle_alpha   90.00
_cell.angle_beta   90.00
_cell.angle_gamma   90.00
#
_symmetry.space_group_name_H-M   'P 1'
#
loop_
_entity.id
_entity.type
_entity.pdbx_description
1 polymer ?
#
loop_
_entity_poly.entity_id
_entity_poly.type
_entity_poly.pdbx_seq_one_letter_code
_entity_poly.pdbx_strand_id
1 'polypeptide(L)'
;MLDRRDLIIAIAWVLGVLFAVLVDQFSPFDVETASVLLSVGTILLTAANWRAHQGGRNASFIFLVLACIFLCGRAFPALLGGESLLDQIGFTDGYSVTPETVMAYVVLALTSFFFIHIGSLLPRATIRALGNSHVEAKIYWRLFLLFLPALIYKNIYYFTYIISHGGYLAIYQGSDHLEGVGILARIGSLLCLASFTLYFFHETDQKKSGRALIFFLIVFASELLVGLRGKFFVTALVFFLFHKLRFGGKFSLRGLAVLLSTIIVIAIAVEVMREQKTESNIHGAIFMGFLVQQGVSAGVNLVVLSDPSYYIQHAWGYFWHQFAAPFYSQPEVPQGWFLANDISLMIMPEAFAAGYGTGSSYLAELFLLGGAVAVCIGSVAIGWLLGMAKRFNQGVAGAIMFWVVCGVVYYPRTMLQEPVHNLMRYAAPIVLLAICCHFLRVWRRKKST
;
A
#
# COMPACT_ATOMS: atom_id res chain seq x y z
N MET A 1 26.59 -12.05 -7.61
CA MET A 1 27.38 -10.90 -7.14
C MET A 1 26.55 -9.65 -7.42
N LEU A 2 26.44 -8.72 -6.47
CA LEU A 2 25.90 -7.38 -6.72
C LEU A 2 26.75 -6.74 -7.83
N ASP A 3 26.14 -6.05 -8.79
CA ASP A 3 26.91 -5.25 -9.74
C ASP A 3 27.73 -4.24 -8.94
N ARG A 4 29.05 -4.20 -9.17
CA ARG A 4 29.99 -3.32 -8.46
C ARG A 4 29.51 -1.86 -8.53
N ARG A 5 28.84 -1.50 -9.63
CA ARG A 5 28.26 -0.17 -9.85
C ARG A 5 27.07 0.13 -8.93
N ASP A 6 26.14 -0.82 -8.77
CA ASP A 6 24.96 -0.63 -7.91
C ASP A 6 25.38 -0.51 -6.43
N LEU A 7 26.41 -1.27 -6.04
CA LEU A 7 27.00 -1.16 -4.71
C LEU A 7 27.70 0.19 -4.50
N ILE A 8 28.43 0.70 -5.50
CA ILE A 8 29.08 2.02 -5.42
C ILE A 8 28.03 3.14 -5.30
N ILE A 9 26.92 3.07 -6.05
CA ILE A 9 25.83 4.05 -5.95
C ILE A 9 25.19 3.98 -4.56
N ALA A 10 24.93 2.78 -4.04
CA ALA A 10 24.40 2.59 -2.69
C ALA A 10 25.35 3.12 -1.60
N ILE A 11 26.66 2.90 -1.73
CA ILE A 11 27.68 3.40 -0.79
C ILE A 11 27.78 4.92 -0.86
N ALA A 12 27.76 5.51 -2.05
CA ALA A 12 27.73 6.96 -2.22
C ALA A 12 26.49 7.59 -1.57
N TRP A 13 25.36 6.88 -1.57
CA TRP A 13 24.14 7.26 -0.84
C TRP A 13 24.33 7.25 0.67
N VAL A 14 24.89 6.17 1.23
CA VAL A 14 25.21 6.08 2.67
C VAL A 14 26.13 7.23 3.07
N LEU A 15 27.14 7.51 2.26
CA LEU A 15 28.06 8.62 2.50
C LEU A 15 27.38 9.99 2.39
N GLY A 16 26.43 10.17 1.46
CA GLY A 16 25.67 11.42 1.32
C GLY A 16 24.69 11.65 2.47
N VAL A 17 23.98 10.61 2.92
CA VAL A 17 23.08 10.71 4.08
C VAL A 17 23.87 10.90 5.37
N LEU A 18 24.95 10.15 5.57
CA LEU A 18 25.86 10.36 6.72
C LEU A 18 26.49 11.74 6.68
N PHE A 19 26.85 12.26 5.51
CA PHE A 19 27.35 13.62 5.37
C PHE A 19 26.28 14.66 5.72
N ALA A 20 25.04 14.48 5.27
CA ALA A 20 23.93 15.37 5.65
C ALA A 20 23.67 15.35 7.17
N VAL A 21 23.68 14.17 7.79
CA VAL A 21 23.59 14.01 9.25
C VAL A 21 24.76 14.66 9.98
N LEU A 22 25.98 14.55 9.43
CA LEU A 22 27.16 15.22 9.99
C LEU A 22 27.06 16.74 9.84
N VAL A 23 26.56 17.25 8.72
CA VAL A 23 26.37 18.68 8.49
C VAL A 23 25.30 19.28 9.42
N ASP A 24 24.24 18.52 9.75
CA ASP A 24 23.19 18.92 10.70
C ASP A 24 23.78 19.21 12.10
N GLN A 25 24.78 18.42 12.52
CA GLN A 25 25.49 18.67 13.78
C GLN A 25 26.26 20.00 13.80
N PHE A 26 26.57 20.58 12.64
CA PHE A 26 27.31 21.83 12.50
C PHE A 26 26.45 23.04 12.11
N SER A 27 25.24 22.83 11.58
CA SER A 27 24.25 23.88 11.32
C SER A 27 22.84 23.27 11.34
N PRO A 28 21.92 23.75 12.20
CA PRO A 28 20.56 23.21 12.24
C PRO A 28 19.88 23.44 10.90
N PHE A 29 19.35 22.36 10.32
CA PHE A 29 18.55 22.45 9.10
C PHE A 29 17.15 22.98 9.43
N ASP A 30 16.64 23.85 8.56
CA ASP A 30 15.23 24.24 8.58
C ASP A 30 14.33 23.15 7.95
N VAL A 31 13.03 23.27 8.20
CA VAL A 31 12.01 22.33 7.68
C VAL A 31 12.03 22.27 6.15
N GLU A 32 12.33 23.38 5.48
CA GLU A 32 12.41 23.46 4.02
C GLU A 32 13.57 22.62 3.48
N THR A 33 14.77 22.78 4.02
CA THR A 33 15.94 22.00 3.60
C THR A 33 15.76 20.52 3.90
N ALA A 34 15.19 20.17 5.06
CA ALA A 34 14.84 18.79 5.40
C ALA A 34 13.85 18.18 4.37
N SER A 35 12.86 18.98 3.95
CA SER A 35 11.85 18.57 2.96
C SER A 35 12.43 18.35 1.57
N VAL A 36 13.34 19.22 1.14
CA VAL A 36 14.11 19.05 -0.11
C VAL A 36 14.95 17.78 -0.04
N LEU A 37 15.68 17.57 1.05
CA LEU A 37 16.50 16.38 1.27
C LEU A 37 15.67 15.08 1.20
N LEU A 38 14.53 15.04 1.89
CA LEU A 38 13.62 13.89 1.87
C LEU A 38 13.11 13.59 0.46
N SER A 39 12.66 14.62 -0.25
CA SER A 39 12.03 14.46 -1.56
C SER A 39 13.06 14.06 -2.63
N VAL A 40 14.20 14.77 -2.70
CA VAL A 40 15.30 14.44 -3.62
C VAL A 40 15.89 13.06 -3.30
N GLY A 41 16.13 12.78 -2.01
CA GLY A 41 16.63 11.49 -1.55
C GLY A 41 15.74 10.32 -1.97
N THR A 42 14.43 10.45 -1.76
CA THR A 42 13.46 9.42 -2.12
C THR A 42 13.36 9.23 -3.63
N ILE A 43 13.35 10.30 -4.42
CA ILE A 43 13.34 10.24 -5.89
C ILE A 43 14.58 9.49 -6.41
N LEU A 44 15.76 9.81 -5.88
CA LEU A 44 17.00 9.20 -6.33
C LEU A 44 17.12 7.72 -5.90
N LEU A 45 16.69 7.36 -4.68
CA LEU A 45 16.60 5.95 -4.26
C LEU A 45 15.60 5.16 -5.12
N THR A 46 14.48 5.77 -5.47
CA THR A 46 13.49 5.18 -6.38
C THR A 46 14.09 4.95 -7.77
N ALA A 47 14.84 5.93 -8.30
CA ALA A 47 15.54 5.81 -9.58
C ALA A 47 16.65 4.74 -9.55
N ALA A 48 17.41 4.66 -8.45
CA ALA A 48 18.41 3.62 -8.24
C ALA A 48 17.77 2.23 -8.20
N ASN A 49 16.66 2.06 -7.47
CA ASN A 49 15.92 0.80 -7.43
C ASN A 49 15.36 0.42 -8.81
N TRP A 50 14.80 1.38 -9.54
CA TRP A 50 14.32 1.17 -10.91
C TRP A 50 15.42 0.65 -11.83
N ARG A 51 16.61 1.25 -11.75
CA ARG A 51 17.78 0.86 -12.55
C ARG A 51 18.29 -0.53 -12.19
N ALA A 52 18.52 -0.79 -10.90
CA ALA A 52 18.99 -2.08 -10.39
C ALA A 52 18.04 -3.24 -10.74
N HIS A 53 16.75 -2.93 -10.95
CA HIS A 53 15.74 -3.90 -11.37
C HIS A 53 15.31 -3.77 -12.83
N GLN A 54 16.20 -3.29 -13.70
CA GLN A 54 16.07 -3.32 -15.16
C GLN A 54 14.75 -2.69 -15.67
N GLY A 55 14.36 -1.55 -15.10
CA GLY A 55 13.12 -0.85 -15.49
C GLY A 55 11.94 -1.18 -14.59
N GLY A 56 12.16 -1.15 -13.27
CA GLY A 56 11.09 -1.28 -12.27
C GLY A 56 10.47 -2.68 -12.17
N ARG A 57 11.18 -3.73 -12.61
CA ARG A 57 10.67 -5.11 -12.56
C ARG A 57 10.74 -5.70 -11.16
N ASN A 58 10.44 -4.94 -10.11
CA ASN A 58 10.43 -5.40 -8.71
C ASN A 58 9.31 -4.67 -7.95
N ALA A 59 8.67 -5.35 -7.01
CA ALA A 59 7.67 -4.73 -6.14
C ALA A 59 8.26 -3.64 -5.24
N SER A 60 9.56 -3.70 -4.93
CA SER A 60 10.28 -2.64 -4.20
C SER A 60 10.20 -1.28 -4.91
N PHE A 61 10.13 -1.27 -6.24
CA PHE A 61 9.98 -0.02 -6.98
C PHE A 61 8.61 0.61 -6.72
N ILE A 62 7.53 -0.18 -6.74
CA ILE A 62 6.18 0.31 -6.45
C ILE A 62 6.09 0.78 -5.00
N PHE A 63 6.68 0.03 -4.06
CA PHE A 63 6.78 0.47 -2.67
C PHE A 63 7.39 1.86 -2.56
N LEU A 64 8.56 2.10 -3.20
CA LEU A 64 9.26 3.37 -3.09
C LEU A 64 8.48 4.52 -3.76
N VAL A 65 7.77 4.25 -4.87
CA VAL A 65 6.84 5.22 -5.48
C VAL A 65 5.71 5.58 -4.52
N LEU A 66 5.09 4.59 -3.86
CA LEU A 66 4.02 4.85 -2.88
C LEU A 66 4.56 5.53 -1.62
N ALA A 67 5.78 5.22 -1.20
CA ALA A 67 6.47 5.91 -0.12
C ALA A 67 6.70 7.39 -0.45
N CYS A 68 7.13 7.68 -1.69
CA CYS A 68 7.26 9.05 -2.18
C CYS A 68 5.94 9.82 -2.05
N ILE A 69 4.81 9.21 -2.41
CA ILE A 69 3.49 9.86 -2.32
C ILE A 69 3.03 10.01 -0.86
N PHE A 70 3.07 8.96 -0.04
CA PHE A 70 2.45 8.94 1.28
C PHE A 70 3.33 9.47 2.41
N LEU A 71 4.64 9.34 2.30
CA LEU A 71 5.61 9.75 3.32
C LEU A 71 6.31 11.06 2.94
N CYS A 72 6.46 11.37 1.65
CA CYS A 72 7.06 12.63 1.19
C CYS A 72 6.04 13.63 0.65
N GLY A 73 4.74 13.28 0.60
CA GLY A 73 3.67 14.08 0.02
C GLY A 73 3.65 15.56 0.46
N ARG A 74 3.86 15.79 1.76
CA ARG A 74 3.89 17.13 2.39
C ARG A 74 5.22 17.88 2.25
N ALA A 75 6.28 17.19 1.82
CA ALA A 75 7.60 17.77 1.57
C ALA A 75 7.76 18.29 0.14
N PHE A 76 6.93 17.83 -0.81
CA PHE A 76 6.99 18.25 -2.21
C PHE A 76 6.81 19.75 -2.48
N PRO A 77 5.96 20.51 -1.76
CA PRO A 77 5.83 21.95 -1.98
C PRO A 77 7.18 22.69 -1.95
N ALA A 78 8.08 22.31 -1.05
CA ALA A 78 9.43 22.87 -0.93
C ALA A 78 10.27 22.72 -2.20
N LEU A 79 10.09 21.62 -2.96
CA LEU A 79 10.80 21.44 -4.23
C LEU A 79 10.39 22.42 -5.32
N LEU A 80 9.21 23.02 -5.20
CA LEU A 80 8.65 23.95 -6.17
C LEU A 80 8.73 25.41 -5.68
N GLY A 81 9.46 25.67 -4.59
CA GLY A 81 9.59 26.98 -3.97
C GLY A 81 8.35 27.43 -3.18
N GLY A 82 7.48 26.48 -2.80
CA GLY A 82 6.38 26.72 -1.86
C GLY A 82 6.74 26.32 -0.43
N GLU A 83 5.95 26.75 0.55
CA GLU A 83 6.17 26.40 1.96
C GLU A 83 5.99 24.89 2.20
N SER A 84 6.93 24.29 2.93
CA SER A 84 6.77 22.90 3.36
C SER A 84 5.66 22.79 4.39
N LEU A 85 4.88 21.72 4.31
CA LEU A 85 3.83 21.38 5.29
C LEU A 85 4.20 20.12 6.07
N LEU A 86 5.48 19.74 6.07
CA LEU A 86 5.95 18.50 6.66
C LEU A 86 5.81 18.51 8.19
N ASP A 87 6.06 19.66 8.83
CA ASP A 87 5.99 19.88 10.27
C ASP A 87 4.56 20.04 10.82
N GLN A 88 3.57 20.30 9.97
CA GLN A 88 2.18 20.49 10.37
C GLN A 88 1.40 19.19 10.32
N ILE A 89 0.63 18.86 11.36
CA ILE A 89 -0.11 17.60 11.50
C ILE A 89 -1.56 17.91 11.90
N GLY A 90 -2.53 17.30 11.21
CA GLY A 90 -3.96 17.53 11.44
C GLY A 90 -4.72 18.04 10.21
N PHE A 91 -6.05 18.16 10.36
CA PHE A 91 -6.98 18.68 9.35
C PHE A 91 -7.44 20.12 9.61
N THR A 92 -7.43 20.57 10.88
CA THR A 92 -7.89 21.90 11.31
C THR A 92 -7.17 22.27 12.62
N ASP A 93 -6.35 23.33 12.58
CA ASP A 93 -5.47 23.88 13.63
C ASP A 93 -4.38 22.92 14.16
N GLY A 94 -3.19 23.09 13.57
CA GLY A 94 -2.17 22.06 13.45
C GLY A 94 -1.35 21.81 14.70
N TYR A 95 -1.32 20.54 15.10
CA TYR A 95 -0.23 20.02 15.90
C TYR A 95 1.06 20.17 15.07
N SER A 96 2.00 20.99 15.53
CA SER A 96 3.30 21.15 14.87
C SER A 96 4.40 20.44 15.65
N VAL A 97 5.39 19.97 14.91
CA VAL A 97 6.60 19.36 15.49
C VAL A 97 7.82 20.25 15.27
N THR A 98 8.83 20.07 16.10
CA THR A 98 10.05 20.87 16.00
C THR A 98 10.88 20.49 14.76
N PRO A 99 11.72 21.40 14.22
CA PRO A 99 12.60 21.09 13.08
C PRO A 99 13.51 19.89 13.33
N GLU A 100 13.96 19.67 14.57
CA GLU A 100 14.79 18.52 14.94
C GLU A 100 14.02 17.20 14.76
N THR A 101 12.74 17.19 15.11
CA THR A 101 11.85 16.03 14.90
C THR A 101 11.66 15.75 13.41
N VAL A 102 11.50 16.81 12.62
CA VAL A 102 11.42 16.70 11.15
C VAL A 102 12.70 16.10 10.60
N MET A 103 13.88 16.58 11.00
CA MET A 103 15.15 16.03 10.53
C MET A 103 15.32 14.57 10.94
N ALA A 104 15.00 14.22 12.19
CA ALA A 104 15.04 12.83 12.67
C ALA A 104 14.17 11.91 11.80
N TYR A 105 12.97 12.37 11.44
CA TYR A 105 12.09 11.68 10.50
C TYR A 105 12.71 11.50 9.12
N VAL A 106 13.30 12.56 8.54
CA VAL A 106 13.95 12.50 7.22
C VAL A 106 15.06 11.46 7.20
N VAL A 107 15.93 11.47 8.21
CA VAL A 107 17.02 10.50 8.36
C VAL A 107 16.46 9.08 8.47
N LEU A 108 15.44 8.88 9.31
CA LEU A 108 14.82 7.57 9.52
C LEU A 108 14.16 7.04 8.25
N ALA A 109 13.41 7.87 7.54
CA ALA A 109 12.71 7.51 6.30
C ALA A 109 13.70 7.15 5.18
N LEU A 110 14.71 7.99 4.93
CA LEU A 110 15.73 7.73 3.93
C LEU A 110 16.55 6.47 4.25
N THR A 111 16.89 6.26 5.53
CA THR A 111 17.55 5.04 6.00
C THR A 111 16.69 3.82 5.72
N SER A 112 15.40 3.87 6.05
CA SER A 112 14.45 2.80 5.75
C SER A 112 14.41 2.48 4.25
N PHE A 113 14.23 3.48 3.39
CA PHE A 113 14.15 3.29 1.93
C PHE A 113 15.44 2.71 1.35
N PHE A 114 16.59 3.11 1.89
CA PHE A 114 17.88 2.54 1.55
C PHE A 114 17.97 1.05 1.91
N PHE A 115 17.59 0.66 3.12
CA PHE A 115 17.60 -0.75 3.54
C PHE A 115 16.57 -1.60 2.79
N ILE A 116 15.42 -1.03 2.39
CA ILE A 116 14.48 -1.69 1.47
C ILE A 116 15.12 -1.93 0.11
N HIS A 117 15.85 -0.94 -0.43
CA HIS A 117 16.60 -1.11 -1.66
C HIS A 117 17.62 -2.25 -1.53
N ILE A 118 18.45 -2.26 -0.48
CA ILE A 118 19.41 -3.36 -0.23
C ILE A 118 18.70 -4.71 -0.12
N GLY A 119 17.66 -4.80 0.72
CA GLY A 119 16.89 -6.03 0.92
C GLY A 119 16.37 -6.58 -0.39
N SER A 120 15.89 -5.72 -1.29
CA SER A 120 15.35 -6.11 -2.60
C SER A 120 16.38 -6.71 -3.58
N LEU A 121 17.67 -6.50 -3.32
CA LEU A 121 18.77 -7.07 -4.10
C LEU A 121 19.20 -8.46 -3.60
N LEU A 122 18.84 -8.83 -2.36
CA LEU A 122 19.24 -10.11 -1.75
C LEU A 122 18.63 -11.34 -2.42
N PRO A 123 17.33 -11.36 -2.81
CA PRO A 123 16.76 -12.52 -3.47
C PRO A 123 17.40 -12.82 -4.83
N ARG A 124 18.25 -13.85 -4.88
CA ARG A 124 18.77 -14.39 -6.15
C ARG A 124 17.67 -15.08 -6.95
N ALA A 125 17.65 -14.89 -8.26
CA ALA A 125 16.73 -15.60 -9.15
C ALA A 125 17.16 -17.07 -9.29
N THR A 126 16.25 -18.01 -9.00
CA THR A 126 15.93 -19.25 -9.76
C THR A 126 15.23 -20.27 -8.86
N ILE A 127 13.90 -20.20 -8.81
CA ILE A 127 13.06 -21.40 -8.72
C ILE A 127 11.98 -21.20 -9.77
N ARG A 128 11.92 -22.10 -10.76
CA ARG A 128 10.85 -22.09 -11.76
C ARG A 128 9.62 -22.62 -11.04
N ALA A 129 8.62 -21.77 -10.81
CA ALA A 129 7.36 -22.20 -10.21
C ALA A 129 6.76 -23.36 -11.03
N LEU A 130 6.15 -24.32 -10.33
CA LEU A 130 5.50 -25.49 -10.91
C LEU A 130 4.53 -25.08 -12.04
N GLY A 131 4.54 -25.86 -13.11
CA GLY A 131 3.98 -25.48 -14.41
C GLY A 131 2.51 -25.06 -14.37
N ASN A 132 2.21 -23.99 -15.11
CA ASN A 132 0.84 -23.54 -15.35
C ASN A 132 0.05 -24.57 -16.17
N SER A 133 -1.25 -24.67 -15.91
CA SER A 133 -2.14 -25.53 -16.70
C SER A 133 -3.34 -24.75 -17.24
N HIS A 134 -3.49 -24.77 -18.57
CA HIS A 134 -4.61 -24.13 -19.27
C HIS A 134 -5.99 -24.60 -18.79
N VAL A 135 -6.11 -25.85 -18.31
CA VAL A 135 -7.37 -26.39 -17.80
C VAL A 135 -7.78 -25.69 -16.49
N GLU A 136 -6.81 -25.34 -15.64
CA GLU A 136 -7.02 -24.65 -14.35
C GLU A 136 -7.50 -23.23 -14.62
N ALA A 137 -6.79 -22.52 -15.50
CA ALA A 137 -7.18 -21.18 -15.91
C ALA A 137 -8.64 -21.16 -16.41
N LYS A 138 -9.06 -22.10 -17.28
CA LYS A 138 -10.45 -22.16 -17.73
C LYS A 138 -11.46 -22.38 -16.61
N ILE A 139 -11.13 -23.21 -15.61
CA ILE A 139 -12.00 -23.44 -14.45
C ILE A 139 -12.11 -22.16 -13.62
N TYR A 140 -10.97 -21.53 -13.29
CA TYR A 140 -10.95 -20.30 -12.50
C TYR A 140 -11.66 -19.14 -13.20
N TRP A 141 -11.57 -19.03 -14.53
CA TRP A 141 -12.33 -18.03 -15.29
C TRP A 141 -13.84 -18.23 -15.18
N ARG A 142 -14.31 -19.48 -15.26
CA ARG A 142 -15.74 -19.80 -15.09
C ARG A 142 -16.22 -19.49 -13.67
N LEU A 143 -15.42 -19.81 -12.66
CA LEU A 143 -15.72 -19.47 -11.26
C LEU A 143 -15.74 -17.96 -11.04
N PHE A 144 -14.82 -17.21 -11.66
CA PHE A 144 -14.83 -15.76 -11.63
C PHE A 144 -16.14 -15.20 -12.18
N LEU A 145 -16.58 -15.65 -13.37
CA LEU A 145 -17.86 -15.22 -13.94
C LEU A 145 -19.07 -15.63 -13.09
N LEU A 146 -19.01 -16.80 -12.45
CA LEU A 146 -20.07 -17.28 -11.55
C LEU A 146 -20.23 -16.41 -10.31
N PHE A 147 -19.12 -15.99 -9.69
CA PHE A 147 -19.12 -15.18 -8.47
C PHE A 147 -19.14 -13.66 -8.72
N LEU A 148 -18.99 -13.22 -9.97
CA LEU A 148 -19.03 -11.83 -10.38
C LEU A 148 -20.29 -11.07 -9.90
N PRO A 149 -21.52 -11.62 -10.01
CA PRO A 149 -22.72 -10.94 -9.53
C PRO A 149 -22.67 -10.62 -8.03
N ALA A 150 -22.09 -11.49 -7.20
CA ALA A 150 -21.96 -11.28 -5.76
C ALA A 150 -21.04 -10.10 -5.42
N LEU A 151 -19.92 -9.94 -6.17
CA LEU A 151 -19.03 -8.79 -6.03
C LEU A 151 -19.74 -7.48 -6.38
N ILE A 152 -20.45 -7.46 -7.51
CA ILE A 152 -21.17 -6.27 -7.98
C ILE A 152 -22.28 -5.89 -7.00
N TYR A 153 -23.10 -6.87 -6.58
CA TYR A 153 -24.17 -6.65 -5.60
C TYR A 153 -23.65 -6.05 -4.29
N LYS A 154 -22.58 -6.63 -3.72
CA LYS A 154 -21.94 -6.12 -2.49
C LYS A 154 -21.52 -4.65 -2.66
N ASN A 155 -20.86 -4.30 -3.76
CA ASN A 155 -20.35 -2.94 -3.98
C ASN A 155 -21.46 -1.92 -4.25
N ILE A 156 -22.52 -2.31 -4.97
CA ILE A 156 -23.70 -1.46 -5.17
C ILE A 156 -24.40 -1.20 -3.84
N TYR A 157 -24.60 -2.24 -3.03
CA TYR A 157 -25.25 -2.09 -1.73
C TYR A 157 -24.45 -1.15 -0.80
N TYR A 158 -23.13 -1.34 -0.70
CA TYR A 158 -22.28 -0.42 0.07
C TYR A 158 -22.35 1.01 -0.45
N PHE A 159 -22.38 1.20 -1.76
CA PHE A 159 -22.54 2.53 -2.34
C PHE A 159 -23.89 3.17 -1.99
N THR A 160 -24.99 2.42 -2.08
CA THR A 160 -26.32 2.89 -1.67
C THR A 160 -26.37 3.23 -0.17
N TYR A 161 -25.70 2.44 0.67
CA TYR A 161 -25.56 2.72 2.10
C TYR A 161 -24.83 4.04 2.35
N ILE A 162 -23.67 4.25 1.70
CA ILE A 162 -22.88 5.50 1.80
C ILE A 162 -23.72 6.73 1.43
N ILE A 163 -24.47 6.66 0.32
CA ILE A 163 -25.29 7.78 -0.14
C ILE A 163 -26.43 8.07 0.85
N SER A 164 -27.06 7.02 1.38
CA SER A 164 -28.19 7.17 2.31
C SER A 164 -27.80 7.66 3.71
N HIS A 165 -26.54 7.47 4.13
CA HIS A 165 -26.07 7.79 5.47
C HIS A 165 -25.10 8.99 5.50
N GLY A 166 -25.18 9.89 4.52
CA GLY A 166 -24.48 11.17 4.57
C GLY A 166 -22.99 11.11 4.20
N GLY A 167 -22.55 10.07 3.49
CA GLY A 167 -21.19 9.97 2.96
C GLY A 167 -20.39 8.80 3.53
N TYR A 168 -19.11 8.74 3.18
CA TYR A 168 -18.30 7.53 3.41
C TYR A 168 -17.92 7.29 4.86
N LEU A 169 -17.95 8.35 5.68
CA LEU A 169 -17.68 8.26 7.10
C LEU A 169 -18.68 7.35 7.81
N ALA A 170 -19.88 7.18 7.24
CA ALA A 170 -20.88 6.24 7.74
C ALA A 170 -20.39 4.79 7.82
N ILE A 171 -19.47 4.37 6.92
CA ILE A 171 -18.89 3.01 6.98
C ILE A 171 -18.04 2.82 8.23
N TYR A 172 -17.46 3.89 8.77
CA TYR A 172 -16.62 3.86 9.96
C TYR A 172 -17.42 4.06 11.26
N GLN A 173 -18.72 4.39 11.17
CA GLN A 173 -19.57 4.68 12.32
C GLN A 173 -20.42 3.48 12.77
N GLY A 174 -20.49 2.39 12.00
CA GLY A 174 -21.28 1.20 12.37
C GLY A 174 -21.13 0.00 11.43
N SER A 175 -21.63 -1.16 11.87
CA SER A 175 -21.54 -2.44 11.14
C SER A 175 -22.79 -2.79 10.31
N ASP A 176 -23.84 -1.97 10.34
CA ASP A 176 -25.14 -2.27 9.71
C ASP A 176 -25.03 -2.60 8.21
N HIS A 177 -24.12 -1.91 7.51
CA HIS A 177 -23.84 -2.15 6.11
C HIS A 177 -23.30 -3.57 5.84
N LEU A 178 -22.56 -4.16 6.79
CA LEU A 178 -22.02 -5.52 6.69
C LEU A 178 -23.11 -6.57 6.85
N GLU A 179 -24.07 -6.33 7.73
CA GLU A 179 -25.20 -7.22 7.99
C GLU A 179 -26.18 -7.20 6.81
N GLY A 180 -26.49 -6.01 6.29
CA GLY A 180 -27.45 -5.81 5.20
C GLY A 180 -27.10 -6.48 3.87
N VAL A 181 -25.82 -6.66 3.56
CA VAL A 181 -25.38 -7.40 2.35
C VAL A 181 -25.56 -8.92 2.48
N GLY A 182 -25.53 -9.44 3.72
CA GLY A 182 -25.53 -10.87 3.98
C GLY A 182 -24.16 -11.53 3.78
N ILE A 183 -23.95 -12.66 4.46
CA ILE A 183 -22.67 -13.38 4.46
C ILE A 183 -22.35 -14.04 3.11
N LEU A 184 -23.36 -14.54 2.39
CA LEU A 184 -23.17 -15.24 1.12
C LEU A 184 -22.61 -14.34 0.02
N ALA A 185 -23.13 -13.10 -0.11
CA ALA A 185 -22.61 -12.14 -1.08
C ALA A 185 -21.18 -11.71 -0.74
N ARG A 186 -20.83 -11.58 0.55
CA ARG A 186 -19.46 -11.29 1.00
C ARG A 186 -18.50 -12.43 0.70
N ILE A 187 -18.87 -13.68 1.00
CA ILE A 187 -18.07 -14.87 0.65
C ILE A 187 -17.93 -14.99 -0.88
N GLY A 188 -19.03 -14.82 -1.63
CA GLY A 188 -19.02 -14.82 -3.09
C GLY A 188 -18.09 -13.75 -3.66
N SER A 189 -18.09 -12.55 -3.10
CA SER A 189 -17.16 -11.47 -3.47
C SER A 189 -15.69 -11.87 -3.26
N LEU A 190 -15.35 -12.51 -2.13
CA LEU A 190 -13.99 -13.02 -1.88
C LEU A 190 -13.60 -14.15 -2.84
N LEU A 191 -14.52 -15.08 -3.11
CA LEU A 191 -14.30 -16.16 -4.08
C LEU A 191 -14.15 -15.62 -5.51
N CYS A 192 -14.85 -14.55 -5.86
CA CYS A 192 -14.68 -13.84 -7.13
C CYS A 192 -13.24 -13.31 -7.29
N LEU A 193 -12.74 -12.57 -6.29
CA LEU A 193 -11.38 -12.05 -6.27
C LEU A 193 -10.33 -13.16 -6.33
N ALA A 194 -10.50 -14.22 -5.53
CA ALA A 194 -9.60 -15.36 -5.51
C ALA A 194 -9.60 -16.11 -6.86
N SER A 195 -10.77 -16.31 -7.47
CA SER A 195 -10.92 -16.94 -8.78
C SER A 195 -10.21 -16.14 -9.87
N PHE A 196 -10.38 -14.82 -9.90
CA PHE A 196 -9.68 -13.98 -10.87
C PHE A 196 -8.16 -14.01 -10.66
N THR A 197 -7.71 -13.91 -9.41
CA THR A 197 -6.27 -13.96 -9.08
C THR A 197 -5.68 -15.28 -9.55
N LEU A 198 -6.31 -16.42 -9.22
CA LEU A 198 -5.88 -17.74 -9.68
C LEU A 198 -5.90 -17.86 -11.20
N TYR A 199 -6.97 -17.38 -11.87
CA TYR A 199 -7.03 -17.34 -13.34
C TYR A 199 -5.83 -16.59 -13.90
N PHE A 200 -5.60 -15.37 -13.43
CA PHE A 200 -4.53 -14.51 -13.89
C PHE A 200 -3.19 -15.23 -13.80
N PHE A 201 -2.87 -15.84 -12.65
CA PHE A 201 -1.58 -16.51 -12.44
C PHE A 201 -1.39 -17.84 -13.17
N HIS A 202 -2.46 -18.49 -13.63
CA HIS A 202 -2.41 -19.73 -14.43
C HIS A 202 -2.53 -19.49 -15.95
N GLU A 203 -3.05 -18.34 -16.40
CA GLU A 203 -3.17 -18.02 -17.83
C GLU A 203 -1.80 -17.74 -18.47
N THR A 204 -1.43 -18.50 -19.48
CA THR A 204 -0.12 -18.39 -20.15
C THR A 204 -0.14 -17.47 -21.36
N ASP A 205 -1.32 -17.15 -21.89
CA ASP A 205 -1.47 -16.25 -23.04
C ASP A 205 -1.49 -14.79 -22.57
N GLN A 206 -0.46 -14.03 -22.97
CA GLN A 206 -0.30 -12.61 -22.63
C GLN A 206 -1.49 -11.76 -23.07
N LYS A 207 -2.02 -11.99 -24.28
CA LYS A 207 -3.12 -11.18 -24.83
C LYS A 207 -4.44 -11.48 -24.11
N LYS A 208 -4.68 -12.74 -23.74
CA LYS A 208 -5.87 -13.12 -22.96
C LYS A 208 -5.78 -12.61 -21.53
N SER A 209 -4.64 -12.81 -20.87
CA SER A 209 -4.39 -12.32 -19.51
C SER A 209 -4.54 -10.79 -19.43
N GLY A 210 -4.01 -10.04 -20.40
CA GLY A 210 -4.15 -8.59 -20.48
C GLY A 210 -5.59 -8.12 -20.64
N ARG A 211 -6.37 -8.73 -21.56
CA ARG A 211 -7.79 -8.38 -21.77
C ARG A 211 -8.63 -8.70 -20.53
N ALA A 212 -8.42 -9.86 -19.93
CA ALA A 212 -9.11 -10.25 -18.71
C ALA A 212 -8.76 -9.33 -17.52
N LEU A 213 -7.50 -8.88 -17.43
CA LEU A 213 -7.09 -7.89 -16.44
C LEU A 213 -7.82 -6.56 -16.62
N ILE A 214 -7.92 -6.05 -17.86
CA ILE A 214 -8.69 -4.82 -18.11
C ILE A 214 -10.16 -4.99 -17.71
N PHE A 215 -10.77 -6.11 -18.10
CA PHE A 215 -12.16 -6.43 -17.70
C PHE A 215 -12.33 -6.47 -16.18
N PHE A 216 -11.42 -7.15 -15.48
CA PHE A 216 -11.40 -7.19 -14.02
C PHE A 216 -11.26 -5.80 -13.42
N LEU A 217 -10.36 -4.96 -13.92
CA LEU A 217 -10.16 -3.60 -13.39
C LEU A 217 -11.40 -2.72 -13.59
N ILE A 218 -12.12 -2.87 -14.70
CA ILE A 218 -13.39 -2.16 -14.94
C ILE A 218 -14.43 -2.58 -13.90
N VAL A 219 -14.58 -3.87 -13.64
CA VAL A 219 -15.48 -4.37 -12.59
C VAL A 219 -15.03 -3.90 -11.21
N PHE A 220 -13.74 -4.03 -10.91
CA PHE A 220 -13.15 -3.71 -9.62
C PHE A 220 -13.16 -2.22 -9.32
N ALA A 221 -13.30 -1.36 -10.34
CA ALA A 221 -13.50 0.07 -10.17
C ALA A 221 -14.76 0.40 -9.34
N SER A 222 -15.72 -0.52 -9.23
CA SER A 222 -16.85 -0.37 -8.30
C SER A 222 -16.42 -0.26 -6.83
N GLU A 223 -15.23 -0.73 -6.42
CA GLU A 223 -14.71 -0.51 -5.06
C GLU A 223 -14.30 0.95 -4.81
N LEU A 224 -14.06 1.76 -5.86
CA LEU A 224 -13.81 3.20 -5.73
C LEU A 224 -15.04 3.94 -5.22
N LEU A 225 -16.24 3.47 -5.59
CA LEU A 225 -17.51 4.03 -5.14
C LEU A 225 -17.69 3.90 -3.62
N VAL A 226 -17.14 2.83 -3.04
CA VAL A 226 -17.16 2.56 -1.59
C VAL A 226 -16.13 3.42 -0.83
N GLY A 227 -15.25 4.12 -1.56
CA GLY A 227 -14.24 4.99 -1.00
C GLY A 227 -12.92 4.33 -0.62
N LEU A 228 -12.74 3.05 -0.98
CA LEU A 228 -11.51 2.29 -0.77
C LEU A 228 -10.46 2.57 -1.86
N ARG A 229 -10.08 3.84 -2.02
CA ARG A 229 -9.18 4.32 -3.10
C ARG A 229 -7.82 3.59 -3.09
N GLY A 230 -7.18 3.52 -1.92
CA GLY A 230 -5.86 2.88 -1.78
C GLY A 230 -5.88 1.41 -2.20
N LYS A 231 -6.91 0.66 -1.79
CA LYS A 231 -7.08 -0.75 -2.15
C LYS A 231 -7.18 -0.95 -3.66
N PHE A 232 -7.97 -0.13 -4.35
CA PHE A 232 -8.10 -0.22 -5.81
C PHE A 232 -6.76 0.04 -6.51
N PHE A 233 -6.11 1.16 -6.19
CA PHE A 233 -4.88 1.58 -6.87
C PHE A 233 -3.71 0.63 -6.62
N VAL A 234 -3.54 0.17 -5.39
CA VAL A 234 -2.51 -0.82 -5.04
C VAL A 234 -2.73 -2.11 -5.81
N THR A 235 -3.96 -2.66 -5.77
CA THR A 235 -4.29 -3.91 -6.47
C THR A 235 -4.03 -3.78 -7.98
N ALA A 236 -4.44 -2.66 -8.60
CA ALA A 236 -4.20 -2.40 -10.01
C ALA A 236 -2.70 -2.33 -10.34
N LEU A 237 -1.93 -1.52 -9.59
CA LEU A 237 -0.49 -1.37 -9.77
C LEU A 237 0.26 -2.70 -9.63
N VAL A 238 -0.10 -3.50 -8.63
CA VAL A 238 0.52 -4.80 -8.38
C VAL A 238 0.12 -5.80 -9.48
N PHE A 239 -1.12 -5.80 -9.99
CA PHE A 239 -1.46 -6.63 -11.14
C PHE A 239 -0.68 -6.24 -12.39
N PHE A 240 -0.49 -4.94 -12.65
CA PHE A 240 0.36 -4.47 -13.74
C PHE A 240 1.81 -4.93 -13.57
N LEU A 241 2.36 -4.87 -12.36
CA LEU A 241 3.69 -5.42 -12.04
C LEU A 241 3.76 -6.90 -12.36
N PHE A 242 2.85 -7.71 -11.81
CA PHE A 242 2.89 -9.16 -12.04
C PHE A 242 2.65 -9.52 -13.51
N HIS A 243 1.83 -8.76 -14.24
CA HIS A 243 1.68 -8.93 -15.69
C HIS A 243 3.03 -8.74 -16.40
N LYS A 244 3.78 -7.68 -16.06
CA LYS A 244 5.11 -7.42 -16.62
C LYS A 244 6.14 -8.45 -16.17
N LEU A 245 6.11 -8.89 -14.91
CA LEU A 245 7.00 -9.93 -14.40
C LEU A 245 6.80 -11.26 -15.16
N ARG A 246 5.55 -11.66 -15.36
CA ARG A 246 5.17 -12.92 -16.02
C ARG A 246 5.54 -12.96 -17.50
N PHE A 247 5.33 -11.86 -18.21
CA PHE A 247 5.49 -11.80 -19.67
C PHE A 247 6.75 -11.05 -20.11
N GLY A 248 7.76 -10.93 -19.24
CA GLY A 248 9.06 -10.38 -19.64
C GLY A 248 9.11 -8.85 -19.85
N GLY A 249 8.02 -8.14 -19.57
CA GLY A 249 7.90 -6.71 -19.82
C GLY A 249 8.65 -5.83 -18.82
N LYS A 250 8.94 -4.59 -19.24
CA LYS A 250 9.44 -3.52 -18.39
C LYS A 250 8.33 -2.49 -18.14
N PHE A 251 8.42 -1.75 -17.04
CA PHE A 251 7.66 -0.51 -16.92
C PHE A 251 8.32 0.54 -17.81
N SER A 252 7.55 1.20 -18.66
CA SER A 252 7.98 2.44 -19.28
C SER A 252 7.63 3.58 -18.34
N LEU A 253 8.56 4.53 -18.13
CA LEU A 253 8.28 5.72 -17.33
C LEU A 253 7.04 6.47 -17.86
N ARG A 254 6.90 6.55 -19.18
CA ARG A 254 5.72 7.12 -19.85
C ARG A 254 4.43 6.38 -19.46
N GLY A 255 4.43 5.05 -19.48
CA GLY A 255 3.25 4.26 -19.13
C GLY A 255 2.89 4.36 -17.65
N LEU A 256 3.89 4.44 -16.77
CA LEU A 256 3.68 4.67 -15.35
C LEU A 256 3.12 6.07 -15.09
N ALA A 257 3.67 7.10 -15.75
CA ALA A 257 3.17 8.47 -15.63
C ALA A 257 1.71 8.56 -16.08
N VAL A 258 1.37 7.99 -17.24
CA VAL A 258 -0.04 7.94 -17.71
C VAL A 258 -0.92 7.21 -16.70
N LEU A 259 -0.50 6.05 -16.19
CA LEU A 259 -1.26 5.30 -15.20
C LEU A 259 -1.50 6.11 -13.92
N LEU A 260 -0.45 6.75 -13.38
CA LEU A 260 -0.55 7.59 -12.18
C LEU A 260 -1.44 8.82 -12.43
N SER A 261 -1.29 9.50 -13.56
CA SER A 261 -2.15 10.63 -13.93
C SER A 261 -3.62 10.20 -14.04
N THR A 262 -3.91 9.07 -14.68
CA THR A 262 -5.28 8.53 -14.76
C THR A 262 -5.81 8.20 -13.37
N ILE A 263 -5.00 7.58 -12.51
CA ILE A 263 -5.34 7.27 -11.12
C ILE A 263 -5.70 8.54 -10.34
N ILE A 264 -4.90 9.59 -10.47
CA ILE A 264 -5.11 10.87 -9.79
C ILE A 264 -6.40 11.53 -10.28
N VAL A 265 -6.61 11.60 -11.60
CA VAL A 265 -7.84 12.16 -12.19
C VAL A 265 -9.08 11.41 -11.71
N ILE A 266 -9.03 10.07 -11.70
CA ILE A 266 -10.14 9.25 -11.17
C ILE A 266 -10.35 9.51 -9.68
N ALA A 267 -9.27 9.59 -8.89
CA ALA A 267 -9.36 9.84 -7.45
C ALA A 267 -10.02 11.19 -7.14
N ILE A 268 -9.63 12.24 -7.87
CA ILE A 268 -10.21 13.59 -7.75
C ILE A 268 -11.67 13.58 -8.18
N ALA A 269 -12.00 12.96 -9.33
CA ALA A 269 -13.39 12.88 -9.79
C ALA A 269 -14.30 12.18 -8.76
N VAL A 270 -13.82 11.07 -8.18
CA VAL A 270 -14.54 10.35 -7.12
C VAL A 270 -14.69 11.19 -5.85
N GLU A 271 -13.70 12.00 -5.50
CA GLU A 271 -13.75 12.91 -4.36
C GLU A 271 -14.80 14.01 -4.55
N VAL A 272 -14.74 14.71 -5.69
CA VAL A 272 -15.71 15.76 -6.05
C VAL A 272 -17.14 15.22 -6.11
N MET A 273 -17.34 14.02 -6.65
CA MET A 273 -18.68 13.39 -6.69
C MET A 273 -19.23 13.05 -5.29
N ARG A 274 -18.37 12.88 -4.29
CA ARG A 274 -18.74 12.44 -2.93
C ARG A 274 -18.95 13.61 -1.98
N GLU A 275 -18.15 14.67 -2.11
CA GLU A 275 -18.23 15.86 -1.26
C GLU A 275 -19.22 16.86 -1.83
N GLN A 276 -20.53 16.54 -1.86
CA GLN A 276 -21.62 17.39 -2.35
C GLN A 276 -21.73 18.79 -1.70
N LYS A 277 -20.77 19.21 -0.88
CA LYS A 277 -20.65 20.54 -0.30
C LYS A 277 -19.18 20.98 -0.29
N THR A 278 -18.90 22.05 -1.03
CA THR A 278 -18.14 23.25 -0.62
C THR A 278 -17.28 23.77 -1.78
N GLU A 279 -17.51 25.04 -2.12
CA GLU A 279 -16.69 25.87 -2.99
C GLU A 279 -15.21 25.82 -2.53
N SER A 280 -14.40 24.98 -3.16
CA SER A 280 -12.95 25.07 -3.02
C SER A 280 -12.38 25.57 -4.33
N ASN A 281 -11.70 26.71 -4.27
CA ASN A 281 -11.07 27.41 -5.39
C ASN A 281 -10.22 26.47 -6.24
N ILE A 282 -10.77 26.02 -7.37
CA ILE A 282 -10.13 25.11 -8.32
C ILE A 282 -9.22 25.93 -9.25
N HIS A 283 -8.11 26.46 -8.74
CA HIS A 283 -7.08 27.07 -9.58
C HIS A 283 -5.67 26.58 -9.18
N GLY A 284 -4.98 25.94 -10.13
CA GLY A 284 -3.53 25.66 -10.12
C GLY A 284 -3.02 24.50 -9.25
N ALA A 285 -3.55 24.31 -8.04
CA ALA A 285 -2.90 23.46 -7.03
C ALA A 285 -3.46 22.02 -6.89
N ILE A 286 -4.26 21.51 -7.82
CA ILE A 286 -4.97 20.22 -7.65
C ILE A 286 -4.00 19.04 -7.42
N PHE A 287 -2.91 18.97 -8.18
CA PHE A 287 -1.91 17.90 -8.03
C PHE A 287 -1.14 18.02 -6.71
N MET A 288 -0.75 19.25 -6.33
CA MET A 288 -0.05 19.50 -5.07
C MET A 288 -0.95 19.27 -3.86
N GLY A 289 -2.20 19.71 -3.92
CA GLY A 289 -3.23 19.41 -2.92
C GLY A 289 -3.42 17.92 -2.75
N PHE A 290 -3.48 17.16 -3.84
CA PHE A 290 -3.51 15.69 -3.78
C PHE A 290 -2.29 15.12 -3.04
N LEU A 291 -1.05 15.52 -3.41
CA LEU A 291 0.16 15.03 -2.75
C LEU A 291 0.20 15.37 -1.27
N VAL A 292 -0.14 16.62 -0.89
CA VAL A 292 -0.20 17.08 0.49
C VAL A 292 -1.23 16.29 1.30
N GLN A 293 -2.41 16.05 0.72
CA GLN A 293 -3.48 15.25 1.35
C GLN A 293 -3.10 13.78 1.48
N GLN A 294 -2.38 13.20 0.50
CA GLN A 294 -1.86 11.84 0.62
C GLN A 294 -0.72 11.76 1.65
N GLY A 295 0.03 12.84 1.85
CA GLY A 295 1.16 12.95 2.76
C GLY A 295 0.83 12.98 4.25
N VAL A 296 -0.44 12.87 4.65
CA VAL A 296 -0.87 12.81 6.07
C VAL A 296 -0.21 11.65 6.81
N SER A 297 0.20 10.58 6.12
CA SER A 297 0.90 9.43 6.74
C SER A 297 2.30 9.80 7.28
N ALA A 298 2.92 10.87 6.80
CA ALA A 298 4.15 11.41 7.40
C ALA A 298 3.93 11.89 8.83
N GLY A 299 2.77 12.49 9.10
CA GLY A 299 2.40 13.03 10.42
C GLY A 299 2.44 11.99 11.53
N VAL A 300 1.96 10.77 11.27
CA VAL A 300 2.00 9.66 12.24
C VAL A 300 3.42 9.40 12.75
N ASN A 301 4.40 9.43 11.84
CA ASN A 301 5.79 9.21 12.19
C ASN A 301 6.38 10.37 13.00
N LEU A 302 6.00 11.60 12.65
CA LEU A 302 6.46 12.80 13.32
C LEU A 302 5.92 12.91 14.75
N VAL A 303 4.64 12.61 14.99
CA VAL A 303 4.06 12.58 16.35
C VAL A 303 4.75 11.51 17.21
N VAL A 304 5.03 10.33 16.62
CA VAL A 304 5.73 9.26 17.34
C VAL A 304 7.17 9.64 17.69
N LEU A 305 7.84 10.41 16.82
CA LEU A 305 9.20 10.87 17.06
C LEU A 305 9.27 12.08 18.00
N SER A 306 8.22 12.89 18.12
CA SER A 306 8.17 14.01 19.07
C SER A 306 8.00 13.55 20.51
N ASP A 307 7.21 12.49 20.75
CA ASP A 307 7.06 11.88 22.08
C ASP A 307 7.14 10.34 22.03
N PRO A 308 8.34 9.78 21.83
CA PRO A 308 8.50 8.34 21.75
C PRO A 308 8.20 7.63 23.07
N SER A 309 8.45 8.30 24.21
CA SER A 309 8.22 7.74 25.54
C SER A 309 6.77 7.38 25.81
N TYR A 310 5.84 8.18 25.30
CA TYR A 310 4.40 7.92 25.44
C TYR A 310 3.98 6.65 24.69
N TYR A 311 4.41 6.51 23.43
CA TYR A 311 3.97 5.41 22.57
C TYR A 311 4.73 4.09 22.79
N ILE A 312 6.00 4.14 23.21
CA ILE A 312 6.82 2.93 23.43
C ILE A 312 6.19 1.98 24.45
N GLN A 313 5.50 2.52 25.46
CA GLN A 313 4.85 1.73 26.50
C GLN A 313 3.78 0.78 25.94
N HIS A 314 3.21 1.13 24.78
CA HIS A 314 2.16 0.37 24.10
C HIS A 314 2.65 -0.31 22.81
N ALA A 315 3.96 -0.28 22.50
CA ALA A 315 4.51 -0.76 21.24
C ALA A 315 4.07 -2.19 20.88
N TRP A 316 4.08 -3.11 21.85
CA TRP A 316 3.62 -4.48 21.64
C TRP A 316 2.10 -4.58 21.45
N GLY A 317 1.33 -3.75 22.15
CA GLY A 317 -0.11 -3.66 22.00
C GLY A 317 -0.47 -3.25 20.57
N TYR A 318 0.19 -2.19 20.07
CA TYR A 318 0.03 -1.72 18.70
C TYR A 318 0.33 -2.79 17.67
N PHE A 319 1.32 -3.66 17.89
CA PHE A 319 1.65 -4.71 16.93
C PHE A 319 0.70 -5.92 17.02
N TRP A 320 0.28 -6.34 18.22
CA TRP A 320 -0.47 -7.57 18.42
C TRP A 320 -1.98 -7.39 18.24
N HIS A 321 -2.56 -6.31 18.77
CA HIS A 321 -4.01 -6.09 18.72
C HIS A 321 -4.52 -5.74 17.32
N GLN A 322 -3.63 -5.51 16.35
CA GLN A 322 -4.00 -5.40 14.94
C GLN A 322 -4.68 -6.66 14.39
N PHE A 323 -4.38 -7.86 14.92
CA PHE A 323 -5.11 -9.07 14.53
C PHE A 323 -6.58 -9.06 14.94
N ALA A 324 -6.89 -8.30 15.99
CA ALA A 324 -8.22 -8.12 16.49
C ALA A 324 -9.02 -7.09 15.67
N ALA A 325 -8.37 -6.22 14.89
CA ALA A 325 -9.03 -5.10 14.17
C ALA A 325 -10.30 -5.49 13.37
N PRO A 326 -10.36 -6.63 12.66
CA PRO A 326 -11.56 -7.02 11.93
C PRO A 326 -12.76 -7.41 12.82
N PHE A 327 -12.54 -7.59 14.12
CA PHE A 327 -13.52 -8.09 15.09
C PHE A 327 -14.07 -7.00 16.02
N TYR A 328 -13.56 -5.77 15.96
CA TYR A 328 -14.00 -4.66 16.81
C TYR A 328 -14.42 -3.46 15.95
N SER A 329 -15.45 -2.75 16.39
CA SER A 329 -15.84 -1.45 15.87
C SER A 329 -14.98 -0.34 16.50
N GLN A 330 -14.47 0.57 15.68
CA GLN A 330 -13.92 1.84 16.14
C GLN A 330 -15.11 2.75 16.51
N PRO A 331 -15.13 3.46 17.66
CA PRO A 331 -14.03 3.89 18.52
C PRO A 331 -13.88 3.15 19.87
N GLU A 332 -14.58 2.04 20.09
CA GLU A 332 -14.66 1.35 21.40
C GLU A 332 -13.37 0.65 21.87
N VAL A 333 -12.26 0.87 21.15
CA VAL A 333 -11.03 0.14 21.39
C VAL A 333 -10.19 0.84 22.46
N PRO A 334 -9.66 0.10 23.46
CA PRO A 334 -8.76 0.67 24.46
C PRO A 334 -7.52 1.32 23.85
N GLN A 335 -7.00 2.32 24.56
CA GLN A 335 -5.69 2.92 24.27
C GLN A 335 -4.61 1.83 24.20
N GLY A 336 -3.65 2.00 23.29
CA GLY A 336 -2.53 1.08 23.12
C GLY A 336 -2.81 -0.08 22.17
N TRP A 337 -4.00 -0.16 21.57
CA TRP A 337 -4.33 -1.21 20.58
C TRP A 337 -4.06 -0.76 19.13
N PHE A 338 -4.38 0.50 18.81
CA PHE A 338 -4.23 1.04 17.47
C PHE A 338 -3.50 2.37 17.50
N LEU A 339 -2.28 2.40 16.99
CA LEU A 339 -1.44 3.60 16.96
C LEU A 339 -2.14 4.77 16.27
N ALA A 340 -2.81 4.51 15.15
CA ALA A 340 -3.58 5.51 14.41
C ALA A 340 -4.69 6.14 15.27
N ASN A 341 -5.37 5.35 16.12
CA ASN A 341 -6.42 5.90 16.98
C ASN A 341 -5.84 6.77 18.08
N ASP A 342 -4.81 6.28 18.77
CA ASP A 342 -4.18 7.00 19.89
C ASP A 342 -3.63 8.34 19.41
N ILE A 343 -2.98 8.36 18.23
CA ILE A 343 -2.51 9.61 17.62
C ILE A 343 -3.69 10.51 17.24
N SER A 344 -4.74 9.97 16.60
CA SER A 344 -5.89 10.78 16.18
C SER A 344 -6.63 11.41 17.37
N LEU A 345 -6.82 10.64 18.44
CA LEU A 345 -7.40 11.11 19.69
C LEU A 345 -6.53 12.19 20.35
N MET A 346 -5.21 12.06 20.28
CA MET A 346 -4.29 13.04 20.85
C MET A 346 -4.27 14.36 20.07
N ILE A 347 -4.21 14.30 18.74
CA ILE A 347 -3.98 15.50 17.91
C ILE A 347 -5.27 16.14 17.36
N MET A 348 -6.36 15.37 17.23
CA MET A 348 -7.60 15.82 16.60
C MET A 348 -8.86 15.17 17.21
N PRO A 349 -9.09 15.26 18.53
CA PRO A 349 -10.16 14.52 19.21
C PRO A 349 -11.56 14.78 18.62
N GLU A 350 -11.85 16.04 18.26
CA GLU A 350 -13.15 16.41 17.66
C GLU A 350 -13.34 15.81 16.26
N ALA A 351 -12.30 15.87 15.42
CA ALA A 351 -12.35 15.26 14.09
C ALA A 351 -12.43 13.73 14.19
N PHE A 352 -11.71 13.13 15.15
CA PHE A 352 -11.77 11.69 15.38
C PHE A 352 -13.18 11.24 15.81
N ALA A 353 -13.84 12.01 16.68
CA ALA A 353 -15.24 11.76 17.05
C ALA A 353 -16.20 11.84 15.86
N ALA A 354 -15.89 12.63 14.84
CA ALA A 354 -16.64 12.70 13.58
C ALA A 354 -16.31 11.56 12.59
N GLY A 355 -15.41 10.63 12.95
CA GLY A 355 -15.01 9.49 12.12
C GLY A 355 -13.79 9.74 11.24
N TYR A 356 -13.12 10.89 11.39
CA TYR A 356 -11.81 11.10 10.78
C TYR A 356 -10.75 10.30 11.53
N GLY A 357 -9.61 10.06 10.89
CA GLY A 357 -8.50 9.41 11.55
C GLY A 357 -7.22 9.68 10.82
N THR A 358 -6.12 9.58 11.55
CA THR A 358 -4.80 9.43 10.97
C THR A 358 -4.67 8.03 10.34
N GLY A 359 -3.81 7.91 9.33
CA GLY A 359 -3.40 6.59 8.86
C GLY A 359 -2.54 5.87 9.92
N SER A 360 -2.00 4.70 9.57
CA SER A 360 -0.85 4.14 10.30
C SER A 360 0.41 4.27 9.44
N SER A 361 1.57 3.95 10.01
CA SER A 361 2.81 3.86 9.27
C SER A 361 3.70 2.76 9.82
N TYR A 362 4.12 1.85 8.94
CA TYR A 362 5.06 0.78 9.28
C TYR A 362 6.36 1.31 9.93
N LEU A 363 6.79 2.52 9.55
CA LEU A 363 8.05 3.11 10.00
C LEU A 363 7.97 3.48 11.48
N ALA A 364 6.88 4.12 11.90
CA ALA A 364 6.59 4.41 13.30
C ALA A 364 6.51 3.12 14.14
N GLU A 365 5.79 2.10 13.65
CA GLU A 365 5.65 0.84 14.39
C GLU A 365 7.00 0.11 14.54
N LEU A 366 7.85 0.07 13.51
CA LEU A 366 9.21 -0.50 13.62
C LEU A 366 10.06 0.29 14.61
N PHE A 367 9.97 1.63 14.59
CA PHE A 367 10.69 2.47 15.52
C PHE A 367 10.26 2.24 16.97
N LEU A 368 8.96 2.08 17.23
CA LEU A 368 8.46 1.76 18.57
C LEU A 368 8.91 0.39 19.08
N LEU A 369 9.06 -0.60 18.19
CA LEU A 369 9.47 -1.96 18.57
C LEU A 369 10.96 -2.10 18.92
N GLY A 370 11.83 -1.23 18.41
CA GLY A 370 13.27 -1.34 18.67
C GLY A 370 14.14 -0.23 18.07
N GLY A 371 13.58 0.97 17.95
CA GLY A 371 14.26 2.16 17.46
C GLY A 371 14.77 2.03 16.01
N ALA A 372 15.84 2.77 15.71
CA ALA A 372 16.46 2.78 14.39
C ALA A 372 16.98 1.40 13.95
N VAL A 373 17.39 0.54 14.91
CA VAL A 373 17.87 -0.82 14.60
C VAL A 373 16.74 -1.68 14.05
N ALA A 374 15.57 -1.66 14.69
CA ALA A 374 14.39 -2.37 14.20
C ALA A 374 13.92 -1.83 12.85
N VAL A 375 14.01 -0.51 12.62
CA VAL A 375 13.75 0.08 11.29
C VAL A 375 14.70 -0.49 10.24
N CYS A 376 16.01 -0.52 10.48
CA CYS A 376 16.98 -1.08 9.53
C CYS A 376 16.68 -2.55 9.20
N ILE A 377 16.49 -3.40 10.22
CA ILE A 377 16.25 -4.83 10.06
C ILE A 377 14.90 -5.08 9.37
N GLY A 378 13.84 -4.42 9.83
CA GLY A 378 12.50 -4.53 9.25
C GLY A 378 12.48 -4.10 7.78
N SER A 379 13.17 -3.01 7.45
CA SER A 379 13.29 -2.51 6.07
C SER A 379 14.05 -3.47 5.15
N VAL A 380 15.12 -4.12 5.63
CA VAL A 380 15.76 -5.21 4.88
C VAL A 380 14.77 -6.37 4.63
N ALA A 381 14.01 -6.77 5.64
CA ALA A 381 13.02 -7.85 5.51
C ALA A 381 11.91 -7.50 4.50
N ILE A 382 11.40 -6.25 4.54
CA ILE A 382 10.43 -5.71 3.57
C ILE A 382 11.02 -5.78 2.16
N GLY A 383 12.22 -5.25 1.97
CA GLY A 383 12.92 -5.27 0.68
C GLY A 383 13.09 -6.70 0.16
N TRP A 384 13.55 -7.61 1.02
CA TRP A 384 13.74 -9.03 0.68
C TRP A 384 12.44 -9.69 0.24
N LEU A 385 11.36 -9.49 0.99
CA LEU A 385 10.04 -10.05 0.68
C LEU A 385 9.49 -9.51 -0.64
N LEU A 386 9.61 -8.20 -0.90
CA LEU A 386 9.24 -7.59 -2.18
C LEU A 386 10.08 -8.15 -3.34
N GLY A 387 11.37 -8.41 -3.12
CA GLY A 387 12.24 -9.04 -4.10
C GLY A 387 11.88 -10.50 -4.40
N MET A 388 11.25 -11.22 -3.46
CA MET A 388 10.75 -12.59 -3.68
C MET A 388 9.58 -12.66 -4.67
N ALA A 389 8.87 -11.56 -4.94
CA ALA A 389 7.78 -11.51 -5.92
C ALA A 389 8.21 -12.00 -7.32
N LYS A 390 9.48 -11.82 -7.69
CA LYS A 390 10.04 -12.34 -8.94
C LYS A 390 10.08 -13.87 -9.01
N ARG A 391 10.24 -14.54 -7.86
CA ARG A 391 10.32 -16.01 -7.74
C ARG A 391 8.92 -16.63 -7.83
N PHE A 392 7.93 -15.99 -7.23
CA PHE A 392 6.56 -16.48 -7.16
C PHE A 392 5.65 -15.63 -8.04
N ASN A 393 5.74 -15.82 -9.36
CA ASN A 393 4.96 -15.06 -10.32
C ASN A 393 3.94 -15.91 -11.11
N GLN A 394 3.77 -17.19 -10.76
CA GLN A 394 2.90 -18.14 -11.45
C GLN A 394 2.21 -19.10 -10.48
N GLY A 395 1.11 -19.70 -10.93
CA GLY A 395 0.34 -20.68 -10.16
C GLY A 395 -0.25 -20.13 -8.86
N VAL A 396 -0.58 -21.05 -7.94
CA VAL A 396 -1.16 -20.73 -6.62
C VAL A 396 -0.21 -19.89 -5.77
N ALA A 397 1.09 -20.22 -5.78
CA ALA A 397 2.09 -19.47 -5.03
C ALA A 397 2.20 -18.02 -5.52
N GLY A 398 2.10 -17.78 -6.83
CA GLY A 398 2.04 -16.43 -7.38
C GLY A 398 0.78 -15.67 -6.96
N ALA A 399 -0.37 -16.36 -6.92
CA ALA A 399 -1.61 -15.77 -6.41
C ALA A 399 -1.55 -15.38 -4.93
N ILE A 400 -0.90 -16.19 -4.09
CA ILE A 400 -0.68 -15.87 -2.67
C ILE A 400 0.31 -14.71 -2.54
N MET A 401 1.45 -14.79 -3.23
CA MET A 401 2.48 -13.74 -3.18
C MET A 401 1.94 -12.40 -3.68
N PHE A 402 1.01 -12.39 -4.63
CA PHE A 402 0.32 -11.18 -5.07
C PHE A 402 -0.34 -10.44 -3.91
N TRP A 403 -1.12 -11.11 -3.07
CA TRP A 403 -1.82 -10.48 -1.94
C TRP A 403 -0.88 -10.06 -0.83
N VAL A 404 0.21 -10.81 -0.62
CA VAL A 404 1.31 -10.39 0.27
C VAL A 404 1.91 -9.09 -0.25
N VAL A 405 2.27 -9.02 -1.53
CA VAL A 405 2.84 -7.82 -2.15
C VAL A 405 1.86 -6.64 -2.08
N CYS A 406 0.57 -6.84 -2.31
CA CYS A 406 -0.45 -5.79 -2.16
C CYS A 406 -0.42 -5.16 -0.76
N GLY A 407 -0.34 -5.97 0.31
CA GLY A 407 -0.21 -5.43 1.67
C GLY A 407 1.09 -4.66 1.87
N VAL A 408 2.21 -5.25 1.43
CA VAL A 408 3.55 -4.73 1.75
C VAL A 408 3.85 -3.44 1.00
N VAL A 409 3.46 -3.32 -0.28
CA VAL A 409 3.68 -2.06 -1.02
C VAL A 409 2.87 -0.90 -0.45
N TYR A 410 1.81 -1.19 0.33
CA TYR A 410 0.96 -0.18 0.95
C TYR A 410 1.42 0.23 2.36
N TYR A 411 2.44 -0.43 2.93
CA TYR A 411 3.07 -0.08 4.22
C TYR A 411 3.34 1.40 4.46
N PRO A 412 3.76 2.21 3.47
CA PRO A 412 3.94 3.64 3.71
C PRO A 412 2.69 4.37 4.26
N ARG A 413 1.49 3.78 4.09
CA ARG A 413 0.20 4.30 4.57
C ARG A 413 -0.53 3.38 5.56
N THR A 414 0.04 2.21 5.87
CA THR A 414 -0.64 1.22 6.70
C THR A 414 0.30 0.59 7.72
N MET A 415 -0.28 -0.24 8.56
CA MET A 415 0.35 -0.92 9.68
C MET A 415 1.17 -2.15 9.26
N LEU A 416 2.11 -2.58 10.13
CA LEU A 416 3.01 -3.71 9.84
C LEU A 416 2.26 -5.04 9.63
N GLN A 417 1.10 -5.25 10.25
CA GLN A 417 0.36 -6.51 10.11
C GLN A 417 -0.53 -6.59 8.86
N GLU A 418 -0.63 -5.52 8.07
CA GLU A 418 -1.54 -5.49 6.92
C GLU A 418 -1.32 -6.65 5.91
N PRO A 419 -0.10 -7.11 5.60
CA PRO A 419 0.11 -8.28 4.75
C PRO A 419 -0.41 -9.57 5.36
N VAL A 420 -0.34 -9.72 6.68
CA VAL A 420 -0.89 -10.89 7.38
C VAL A 420 -2.41 -10.85 7.32
N HIS A 421 -3.02 -9.68 7.54
CA HIS A 421 -4.46 -9.49 7.37
C HIS A 421 -4.91 -9.81 5.93
N ASN A 422 -4.19 -9.31 4.93
CA ASN A 422 -4.43 -9.65 3.53
C ASN A 422 -4.24 -11.14 3.25
N LEU A 423 -3.23 -11.78 3.84
CA LEU A 423 -3.03 -13.22 3.71
C LEU A 423 -4.22 -13.99 4.32
N MET A 424 -4.65 -13.66 5.53
CA MET A 424 -5.81 -14.30 6.17
C MET A 424 -7.07 -14.14 5.31
N ARG A 425 -7.29 -12.92 4.79
CA ARG A 425 -8.48 -12.58 3.99
C ARG A 425 -8.50 -13.25 2.61
N TYR A 426 -7.36 -13.36 1.95
CA TYR A 426 -7.29 -13.76 0.54
C TYR A 426 -6.65 -15.13 0.29
N ALA A 427 -5.72 -15.59 1.16
CA ALA A 427 -5.08 -16.89 0.98
C ALA A 427 -6.05 -18.04 1.22
N ALA A 428 -6.93 -17.96 2.23
CA ALA A 428 -7.90 -19.02 2.50
C ALA A 428 -8.83 -19.30 1.30
N PRO A 429 -9.49 -18.29 0.68
CA PRO A 429 -10.24 -18.48 -0.56
C PRO A 429 -9.40 -19.04 -1.72
N ILE A 430 -8.15 -18.59 -1.87
CA ILE A 430 -7.25 -19.07 -2.93
C ILE A 430 -6.91 -20.56 -2.74
N VAL A 431 -6.54 -20.96 -1.52
CA VAL A 431 -6.19 -22.34 -1.19
C VAL A 431 -7.41 -23.24 -1.35
N LEU A 432 -8.57 -22.81 -0.86
CA LEU A 432 -9.83 -23.53 -1.02
C LEU A 432 -10.14 -23.81 -2.50
N LEU A 433 -10.10 -22.78 -3.35
CA LEU A 433 -10.38 -22.93 -4.77
C LEU A 433 -9.33 -23.79 -5.49
N ALA A 434 -8.06 -23.67 -5.11
CA ALA A 434 -6.99 -24.49 -5.66
C ALA A 434 -7.19 -25.99 -5.34
N ILE A 435 -7.55 -26.30 -4.08
CA ILE A 435 -7.85 -27.67 -3.63
C ILE A 435 -9.07 -28.22 -4.38
N CYS A 436 -10.16 -27.45 -4.46
CA CYS A 436 -11.36 -27.85 -5.21
C CYS A 436 -11.04 -28.13 -6.68
N CYS A 437 -10.23 -27.28 -7.33
CA CYS A 437 -9.82 -27.46 -8.71
C CYS A 437 -8.96 -28.72 -8.89
N HIS A 438 -8.07 -29.01 -7.93
CA HIS A 438 -7.26 -30.24 -7.93
C HIS A 438 -8.15 -31.49 -7.87
N PHE A 439 -9.13 -31.55 -6.96
CA PHE A 439 -10.06 -32.67 -6.87
C PHE A 439 -10.91 -32.85 -8.12
N LEU A 440 -11.42 -31.75 -8.71
CA LEU A 440 -12.18 -31.80 -9.97
C LEU A 440 -11.36 -32.39 -11.12
N ARG A 441 -10.05 -32.15 -11.15
CA ARG A 441 -9.15 -32.74 -12.15
C ARG A 441 -8.96 -34.24 -11.94
N VAL A 442 -8.67 -34.65 -10.71
CA VAL A 442 -8.48 -36.07 -10.37
C VAL A 442 -9.74 -36.86 -10.71
N TRP A 443 -10.92 -36.32 -10.38
CA TRP A 443 -12.20 -36.95 -10.70
C TRP A 443 -12.44 -37.07 -12.21
N ARG A 444 -12.15 -36.03 -13.00
CA ARG A 444 -12.28 -36.09 -14.47
C ARG A 444 -11.35 -37.12 -15.09
N ARG A 445 -10.11 -37.24 -14.61
CA ARG A 445 -9.14 -38.24 -15.11
C ARG A 445 -9.63 -39.68 -14.88
N LYS A 446 -10.20 -39.95 -13.70
CA LYS A 446 -10.78 -41.28 -13.37
C LYS A 446 -11.98 -41.67 -14.22
N LYS A 447 -12.74 -40.70 -14.77
CA LYS A 447 -13.89 -40.97 -15.66
C LYS A 447 -13.49 -41.19 -17.12
N SER A 448 -12.29 -40.79 -17.52
CA SER A 448 -11.78 -40.94 -18.90
C SER A 448 -10.91 -42.18 -19.10
N THR A 449 -10.54 -42.86 -18.02
CA THR A 449 -9.93 -44.19 -17.98
C THR A 449 -11.00 -45.22 -17.65
#